data_AF-A0A350ETS5-F1
#
_entry.id   AF-A0A350ETS5-F1
#
_cell.length_a   1.000
_cell.length_b   1.000
_cell.length_c   1.000
_cell.angle_alpha   90.00
_cell.angle_beta   90.00
_cell.angle_gamma   90.00
#
_symmetry.space_group_name_H-M   'P 1'
#
loop_
_entity.id
_entity.type
_entity.pdbx_description
1 polymer ?
#
loop_
_entity_poly.entity_id
_entity_poly.type
_entity_poly.pdbx_seq_one_letter_code
_entity_poly.pdbx_strand_id
1 'polypeptide(L)'
;HPELLDWLATEFVRQDWSLKAMHRLIVSSATYRQASVTTPEKLEADPFNRLLSRGPRFRMEAEMLRDYTLAVSGLLDRKIGGPSVFPHQPDGVWNNPYSNDKWELSKDGDQYRRGLYTFWRRTAPYASFMAFDAPSREVACERRPRSNTPVQSLVTLNDPAFVAAANGLARLILAEGGDSFESRLDYAVLRTLSRHANAGDRSAFRRLHEATRARYLADKAAAEKLIAVGLPKADEDGAPENSAELATWAVIANVLLNLDEALTKG
;
A
#
# COMPACT_ATOMS: atom_id res chain seq x y z
N HIS A 1 -0.45 20.18 24.82
CA HIS A 1 0.83 20.49 25.47
C HIS A 1 1.26 21.92 25.09
N PRO A 2 0.68 22.97 25.69
CA PRO A 2 1.01 24.36 25.33
C PRO A 2 2.48 24.71 25.57
N GLU A 3 3.05 24.28 26.70
CA GLU A 3 4.46 24.52 27.06
C GLU A 3 5.44 23.96 26.03
N LEU A 4 5.10 22.86 25.35
CA LEU A 4 5.91 22.32 24.25
C LEU A 4 5.92 23.26 23.05
N LEU A 5 4.79 23.89 22.73
CA LEU A 5 4.70 24.85 21.63
C LEU A 5 5.52 26.10 21.94
N ASP A 6 5.45 26.58 23.19
CA ASP A 6 6.27 27.71 23.64
C ASP A 6 7.76 27.36 23.57
N TRP A 7 8.15 26.16 24.03
CA TRP A 7 9.53 25.69 23.93
C TRP A 7 10.00 25.61 22.47
N LEU A 8 9.21 24.99 21.58
CA LEU A 8 9.53 24.89 20.15
C LEU A 8 9.63 26.27 19.49
N ALA A 9 8.79 27.24 19.87
CA ALA A 9 8.86 28.60 19.35
C ALA A 9 10.18 29.29 19.76
N THR A 10 10.58 29.15 21.04
CA THR A 10 11.87 29.70 21.49
C THR A 10 13.07 29.00 20.85
N GLU A 11 12.99 27.67 20.64
CA GLU A 11 14.04 26.90 19.99
C GLU A 11 14.18 27.27 18.52
N PHE A 12 13.08 27.55 17.82
CA PHE A 12 13.12 28.00 16.44
C PHE A 12 13.88 29.32 16.28
N VAL A 13 13.69 30.26 17.20
CA VAL A 13 14.47 31.52 17.24
C VAL A 13 15.94 31.24 17.53
N ARG A 14 16.27 30.34 18.47
CA ARG A 14 17.65 29.96 18.79
C ARG A 14 18.37 29.24 17.65
N GLN A 15 17.63 28.55 16.79
CA GLN A 15 18.13 27.85 15.61
C GLN A 15 18.13 28.74 14.36
N ASP A 16 18.19 30.06 14.54
CA ASP A 16 18.22 31.07 13.46
C ASP A 16 17.07 30.90 12.44
N TRP A 17 15.87 30.55 12.91
CA TRP A 17 14.69 30.34 12.06
C TRP A 17 14.88 29.22 11.02
N SER A 18 15.77 28.26 11.29
CA SER A 18 16.06 27.14 10.39
C SER A 18 14.98 26.04 10.45
N LEU A 19 14.12 25.98 9.44
CA LEU A 19 13.13 24.90 9.30
C LEU A 19 13.79 23.51 9.28
N LYS A 20 14.98 23.38 8.68
CA LYS A 20 15.70 22.10 8.60
C LYS A 20 16.20 21.64 9.98
N ALA A 21 16.64 22.58 10.82
CA ALA A 21 17.02 22.27 12.19
C ALA A 21 15.80 21.82 13.02
N MET A 22 14.67 22.52 12.90
CA MET A 22 13.43 22.15 13.59
C MET A 22 12.90 20.78 13.15
N HIS A 23 12.89 20.49 11.85
CA HIS A 23 12.52 19.16 11.37
C HIS A 23 13.43 18.09 11.96
N ARG A 24 14.76 18.30 11.94
CA ARG A 24 15.71 17.35 12.53
C ARG A 24 15.45 17.14 14.03
N LEU A 25 15.24 18.21 14.78
CA LEU A 25 14.92 18.16 16.21
C LEU A 25 13.67 17.31 16.48
N ILE A 26 12.58 17.56 15.75
CA ILE A 26 11.31 16.84 15.93
C ILE A 26 11.48 15.35 15.57
N VAL A 27 12.02 15.05 14.39
CA VAL A 27 12.17 13.65 13.93
C VAL A 27 13.22 12.87 14.73
N SER A 28 14.08 13.57 15.47
CA SER A 28 15.07 12.97 16.38
C SER A 28 14.67 13.04 17.86
N SER A 29 13.43 13.44 18.17
CA SER A 29 12.92 13.39 19.53
C SER A 29 12.64 11.95 19.99
N ALA A 30 12.71 11.71 21.30
CA ALA A 30 12.34 10.41 21.88
C ALA A 30 10.88 10.04 21.53
N THR A 31 9.97 11.00 21.65
CA THR A 31 8.53 10.84 21.33
C THR A 31 8.29 10.45 19.88
N TYR A 32 8.94 11.12 18.91
CA TYR A 32 8.77 10.79 17.49
C TYR A 32 9.30 9.39 17.14
N ARG A 33 10.38 8.96 17.80
CA ARG A 33 10.98 7.63 17.58
C ARG A 33 10.36 6.49 18.40
N GLN A 34 9.29 6.76 19.16
CA GLN A 34 8.61 5.69 19.89
C GLN A 34 8.06 4.64 18.93
N ALA A 35 8.25 3.37 19.27
CA ALA A 35 7.61 2.27 18.57
C ALA A 35 6.09 2.26 18.87
N SER A 36 5.27 1.85 17.90
CA SER A 36 3.83 1.69 18.10
C SER A 36 3.44 0.39 18.83
N VAL A 37 4.44 -0.35 19.34
CA VAL A 37 4.23 -1.57 20.13
C VAL A 37 3.40 -1.24 21.37
N THR A 38 2.26 -1.93 21.48
CA THR A 38 1.27 -1.74 22.53
C THR A 38 1.20 -2.99 23.39
N THR A 39 1.17 -2.82 24.71
CA THR A 39 0.91 -3.88 25.69
C THR A 39 -0.44 -3.65 26.36
N PRO A 40 -1.09 -4.66 26.96
CA PRO A 40 -2.34 -4.50 27.69
C PRO A 40 -2.28 -3.38 28.74
N GLU A 41 -1.16 -3.27 29.46
CA GLU A 41 -0.94 -2.27 30.51
C GLU A 41 -0.87 -0.84 29.93
N LYS A 42 -0.19 -0.67 28.78
CA LYS A 42 -0.16 0.61 28.07
C LYS A 42 -1.54 1.00 27.55
N LEU A 43 -2.31 0.04 27.09
CA LEU A 43 -3.66 0.27 26.56
C LEU A 43 -4.63 0.65 27.68
N GLU A 44 -4.49 0.03 28.86
CA GLU A 44 -5.26 0.36 30.05
C GLU A 44 -4.92 1.75 30.59
N ALA A 45 -3.63 2.09 30.69
CA ALA A 45 -3.18 3.38 31.22
C ALA A 45 -3.40 4.56 30.26
N ASP A 46 -3.29 4.33 28.94
CA ASP A 46 -3.39 5.38 27.92
C ASP A 46 -4.09 4.86 26.65
N PRO A 47 -5.40 4.58 26.70
CA PRO A 47 -6.13 3.95 25.60
C PRO A 47 -6.15 4.81 24.32
N PHE A 48 -6.17 6.14 24.48
CA PHE A 48 -6.24 7.10 23.38
C PHE A 48 -4.88 7.67 22.96
N ASN A 49 -3.78 7.16 23.51
CA ASN A 49 -2.42 7.65 23.30
C ASN A 49 -2.25 9.18 23.56
N ARG A 50 -3.00 9.72 24.52
CA ARG A 50 -2.97 11.14 24.89
C ARG A 50 -1.72 11.48 25.70
N LEU A 51 -1.16 10.50 26.41
CA LEU A 51 0.07 10.65 27.17
C LEU A 51 1.31 10.33 26.34
N LEU A 52 1.14 10.00 25.04
CA LEU A 52 2.21 9.63 24.12
C LEU A 52 3.03 8.46 24.68
N SER A 53 2.34 7.43 25.18
CA SER A 53 2.93 6.20 25.72
C SER A 53 3.51 5.27 24.64
N ARG A 54 3.17 5.53 23.37
CA ARG A 54 3.57 4.74 22.19
C ARG A 54 3.57 5.59 20.92
N GLY A 55 4.25 5.08 19.89
CA GLY A 55 4.22 5.65 18.55
C GLY A 55 2.79 5.68 17.97
N PRO A 56 2.48 6.65 17.09
CA PRO A 56 1.18 6.73 16.48
C PRO A 56 1.02 5.64 15.39
N ARG A 57 -0.05 4.85 15.50
CA ARG A 57 -0.46 3.85 14.51
C ARG A 57 -1.72 4.32 13.79
N PHE A 58 -1.67 4.48 12.47
CA PHE A 58 -2.84 4.89 11.69
C PHE A 58 -2.80 4.41 10.24
N ARG A 59 -3.98 4.22 9.64
CA ARG A 59 -4.14 3.85 8.23
C ARG A 59 -3.39 4.82 7.33
N MET A 60 -2.64 4.29 6.36
CA MET A 60 -1.97 5.12 5.37
C MET A 60 -3.00 5.89 4.53
N GLU A 61 -2.63 7.11 4.14
CA GLU A 61 -3.44 7.91 3.22
C GLU A 61 -3.44 7.27 1.82
N ALA A 62 -4.48 7.51 1.03
CA ALA A 62 -4.67 6.92 -0.30
C ALA A 62 -3.41 6.93 -1.19
N GLU A 63 -2.75 8.09 -1.30
CA GLU A 63 -1.56 8.26 -2.13
C GLU A 63 -0.37 7.47 -1.58
N MET A 64 -0.21 7.46 -0.25
CA MET A 64 0.85 6.72 0.42
C MET A 64 0.64 5.21 0.29
N LEU A 65 -0.60 4.74 0.46
CA LEU A 65 -0.94 3.33 0.32
C LEU A 65 -0.65 2.85 -1.10
N ARG A 66 -1.08 3.62 -2.11
CA ARG A 66 -0.76 3.33 -3.52
C ARG A 66 0.75 3.26 -3.74
N ASP A 67 1.49 4.29 -3.34
CA ASP A 67 2.95 4.36 -3.55
C ASP A 67 3.67 3.21 -2.84
N TYR A 68 3.23 2.86 -1.62
CA TYR A 68 3.72 1.72 -0.86
C TYR A 68 3.46 0.40 -1.60
N THR A 69 2.22 0.14 -2.00
CA THR A 69 1.83 -1.09 -2.71
C THR A 69 2.59 -1.27 -4.02
N LEU A 70 2.80 -0.19 -4.78
CA LEU A 70 3.61 -0.21 -5.99
C LEU A 70 5.11 -0.42 -5.70
N ALA A 71 5.63 0.17 -4.61
CA ALA A 71 7.02 0.02 -4.23
C ALA A 71 7.35 -1.42 -3.80
N VAL A 72 6.53 -2.01 -2.94
CA VAL A 72 6.74 -3.39 -2.46
C VAL A 72 6.53 -4.41 -3.58
N SER A 73 5.68 -4.13 -4.56
CA SER A 73 5.48 -5.00 -5.72
C SER A 73 6.52 -4.84 -6.84
N GLY A 74 7.40 -3.84 -6.73
CA GLY A 74 8.39 -3.53 -7.77
C GLY A 74 7.82 -2.83 -9.01
N LEU A 75 6.54 -2.47 -9.01
CA LEU A 75 5.88 -1.80 -10.13
C LEU A 75 6.06 -0.27 -10.13
N LEU A 76 6.47 0.32 -9.01
CA LEU A 76 6.54 1.78 -8.87
C LEU A 76 7.47 2.44 -9.88
N ASP A 77 6.88 3.25 -10.78
CA ASP A 77 7.64 4.18 -11.60
C ASP A 77 8.01 5.45 -10.79
N ARG A 78 9.31 5.71 -10.69
CA ARG A 78 9.90 6.83 -9.95
C ARG A 78 10.14 8.08 -10.80
N LYS A 79 9.74 8.09 -12.07
CA LYS A 79 9.83 9.25 -12.97
C LYS A 79 9.20 10.49 -12.33
N ILE A 80 9.95 11.59 -12.32
CA ILE A 80 9.52 12.89 -11.78
C ILE A 80 9.17 13.84 -12.93
N GLY A 81 8.04 14.55 -12.80
CA GLY A 81 7.55 15.55 -13.76
C GLY A 81 6.64 14.96 -14.85
N GLY A 82 6.27 15.76 -15.86
CA GLY A 82 5.37 15.32 -16.94
C GLY A 82 3.87 15.38 -16.60
N PRO A 83 3.00 14.96 -17.53
CA PRO A 83 1.56 15.05 -17.39
C PRO A 83 1.00 14.10 -16.32
N SER A 84 -0.25 14.35 -15.94
CA SER A 84 -1.01 13.42 -15.09
C SER A 84 -1.25 12.08 -15.79
N VAL A 85 -1.37 11.03 -14.99
CA VAL A 85 -1.63 9.66 -15.44
C VAL A 85 -2.96 9.15 -14.92
N PHE A 86 -3.43 8.08 -15.54
CA PHE A 86 -4.72 7.45 -15.32
C PHE A 86 -4.50 5.98 -14.99
N PRO A 87 -4.33 5.63 -13.71
CA PRO A 87 -4.24 4.23 -13.27
C PRO A 87 -5.52 3.45 -13.56
N HIS A 88 -5.52 2.13 -13.36
CA HIS A 88 -6.74 1.34 -13.50
C HIS A 88 -7.88 1.89 -12.63
N GLN A 89 -9.04 2.10 -13.24
CA GLN A 89 -10.28 2.48 -12.57
C GLN A 89 -11.42 1.63 -13.16
N PRO A 90 -12.41 1.20 -12.34
CA PRO A 90 -13.59 0.53 -12.86
C PRO A 90 -14.35 1.38 -13.89
N ASP A 91 -14.95 0.70 -14.87
CA ASP A 91 -15.80 1.34 -15.87
C ASP A 91 -17.02 2.02 -15.20
N GLY A 92 -17.51 3.08 -15.84
CA GLY A 92 -18.73 3.77 -15.41
C GLY A 92 -18.55 4.84 -14.32
N VAL A 93 -17.45 4.82 -13.55
CA VAL A 93 -17.18 5.81 -12.49
C VAL A 93 -17.07 7.24 -13.05
N TRP A 94 -16.58 7.38 -14.28
CA TRP A 94 -16.30 8.68 -14.90
C TRP A 94 -17.32 9.11 -15.95
N ASN A 95 -18.38 8.33 -16.15
CA ASN A 95 -19.41 8.61 -17.14
C ASN A 95 -20.11 9.94 -16.81
N ASN A 96 -20.05 10.89 -17.74
CA ASN A 96 -20.70 12.18 -17.63
C ASN A 96 -21.56 12.42 -18.89
N PRO A 97 -22.89 12.62 -18.76
CA PRO A 97 -23.74 12.88 -19.94
C PRO A 97 -23.42 14.21 -20.65
N TYR A 98 -22.67 15.11 -20.02
CA TYR A 98 -22.32 16.43 -20.54
C TYR A 98 -20.85 16.57 -21.01
N SER A 99 -20.04 15.52 -20.92
CA SER A 99 -18.66 15.51 -21.42
C SER A 99 -18.30 14.17 -22.06
N ASN A 100 -17.55 14.22 -23.15
CA ASN A 100 -17.01 13.03 -23.83
C ASN A 100 -15.65 12.58 -23.27
N ASP A 101 -15.14 13.24 -22.22
CA ASP A 101 -13.86 12.87 -21.62
C ASP A 101 -13.92 11.45 -21.03
N LYS A 102 -12.90 10.65 -21.30
CA LYS A 102 -12.80 9.26 -20.82
C LYS A 102 -11.60 9.08 -19.92
N TRP A 103 -11.76 8.18 -18.95
CA TRP A 103 -10.64 7.69 -18.16
C TRP A 103 -9.87 6.66 -18.98
N GLU A 104 -8.90 7.12 -19.76
CA GLU A 104 -8.07 6.25 -20.60
C GLU A 104 -6.88 5.74 -19.79
N LEU A 105 -6.86 4.43 -19.52
CA LEU A 105 -5.77 3.77 -18.79
C LEU A 105 -4.42 4.13 -19.42
N SER A 106 -3.53 4.75 -18.63
CA SER A 106 -2.16 5.02 -19.03
C SER A 106 -1.42 3.72 -19.35
N LYS A 107 -0.49 3.76 -20.29
CA LYS A 107 0.27 2.59 -20.78
C LYS A 107 1.75 2.77 -20.50
N ASP A 108 2.55 1.77 -20.86
CA ASP A 108 4.02 1.84 -20.85
C ASP A 108 4.62 2.14 -19.48
N GLY A 109 3.96 1.69 -18.41
CA GLY A 109 4.40 1.86 -17.03
C GLY A 109 3.85 3.11 -16.36
N ASP A 110 3.31 4.07 -17.12
CA ASP A 110 2.76 5.31 -16.58
C ASP A 110 1.55 5.05 -15.63
N GLN A 111 0.84 3.92 -15.79
CA GLN A 111 -0.22 3.49 -14.88
C GLN A 111 0.25 3.16 -13.45
N TYR A 112 1.56 2.96 -13.25
CA TYR A 112 2.18 2.67 -11.94
C TYR A 112 3.02 3.84 -11.41
N ARG A 113 2.81 5.06 -11.92
CA ARG A 113 3.42 6.24 -11.31
C ARG A 113 2.83 6.51 -9.94
N ARG A 114 3.63 7.26 -9.18
CA ARG A 114 3.27 7.79 -7.86
C ARG A 114 1.89 8.44 -7.87
N GLY A 115 1.12 8.26 -6.80
CA GLY A 115 -0.20 8.83 -6.61
C GLY A 115 -0.26 10.35 -6.78
N LEU A 116 0.88 11.03 -6.58
CA LEU A 116 1.08 12.45 -6.89
C LEU A 116 0.74 12.81 -8.35
N TYR A 117 0.99 11.91 -9.30
CA TYR A 117 0.75 12.12 -10.72
C TYR A 117 -0.63 11.64 -11.17
N THR A 118 -1.41 10.99 -10.31
CA THR A 118 -2.76 10.53 -10.66
C THR A 118 -3.67 11.71 -10.96
N PHE A 119 -4.34 11.67 -12.11
CA PHE A 119 -5.29 12.69 -12.51
C PHE A 119 -6.42 12.83 -11.49
N TRP A 120 -6.80 14.07 -11.18
CA TRP A 120 -7.79 14.37 -10.15
C TRP A 120 -8.79 15.41 -10.66
N ARG A 121 -9.98 14.95 -11.10
CA ARG A 121 -11.11 15.84 -11.42
C ARG A 121 -11.80 16.27 -10.14
N ARG A 122 -12.14 17.56 -10.05
CA ARG A 122 -12.84 18.14 -8.88
C ARG A 122 -14.09 17.36 -8.49
N THR A 123 -14.91 16.95 -9.45
CA THR A 123 -16.21 16.31 -9.22
C THR A 123 -16.23 14.79 -9.44
N ALA A 124 -15.10 14.20 -9.83
CA ALA A 124 -14.97 12.76 -10.02
C ALA A 124 -13.50 12.34 -9.82
N PRO A 125 -13.05 12.32 -8.55
CA PRO A 125 -11.70 11.90 -8.21
C PRO A 125 -11.50 10.41 -8.49
N TYR A 126 -10.24 9.96 -8.46
CA TYR A 126 -9.90 8.57 -8.67
C TYR A 126 -10.59 7.64 -7.64
N ALA A 127 -11.26 6.59 -8.11
CA ALA A 127 -12.11 5.72 -7.28
C ALA A 127 -11.36 5.14 -6.06
N SER A 128 -10.14 4.63 -6.26
CA SER A 128 -9.33 4.08 -5.17
C SER A 128 -8.99 5.15 -4.13
N PHE A 129 -8.74 6.39 -4.56
CA PHE A 129 -8.46 7.49 -3.61
C PHE A 129 -9.68 7.82 -2.76
N MET A 130 -10.89 7.81 -3.33
CA MET A 130 -12.11 7.97 -2.53
C MET A 130 -12.29 6.87 -1.50
N ALA A 131 -12.01 5.62 -1.87
CA ALA A 131 -12.12 4.49 -0.95
C ALA A 131 -11.21 4.65 0.28
N PHE A 132 -10.05 5.29 0.11
CA PHE A 132 -9.05 5.54 1.16
C PHE A 132 -9.02 7.00 1.64
N ASP A 133 -10.21 7.61 1.78
CA ASP A 133 -10.42 8.88 2.48
C ASP A 133 -9.67 10.09 1.88
N ALA A 134 -9.42 10.07 0.56
CA ALA A 134 -8.87 11.23 -0.12
C ALA A 134 -9.89 12.38 -0.20
N PRO A 135 -9.46 13.65 0.00
CA PRO A 135 -10.37 14.79 0.06
C PRO A 135 -10.95 15.14 -1.31
N SER A 136 -12.23 15.50 -1.40
CA SER A 136 -12.93 15.66 -2.68
C SER A 136 -12.48 16.82 -3.58
N ARG A 137 -11.54 17.70 -3.21
CA ARG A 137 -11.18 18.95 -3.94
C ARG A 137 -12.36 19.91 -4.24
N GLU A 138 -13.57 19.57 -3.85
CA GLU A 138 -14.75 20.43 -3.98
C GLU A 138 -14.74 21.56 -2.95
N VAL A 139 -14.26 21.23 -1.75
CA VAL A 139 -14.16 22.09 -0.57
C VAL A 139 -12.76 22.03 0.03
N ALA A 140 -12.41 23.04 0.84
CA ALA A 140 -11.19 23.02 1.62
C ALA A 140 -11.20 21.84 2.62
N CYS A 141 -10.07 21.14 2.75
CA CYS A 141 -9.90 20.05 3.70
C CYS A 141 -8.88 20.46 4.77
N GLU A 142 -9.37 20.81 5.95
CA GLU A 142 -8.51 21.19 7.09
C GLU A 142 -7.88 19.96 7.77
N ARG A 143 -8.62 18.85 7.76
CA ARG A 143 -8.18 17.57 8.33
C ARG A 143 -8.72 16.43 7.49
N ARG A 144 -7.81 15.55 7.02
CA ARG A 144 -8.22 14.32 6.31
C ARG A 144 -8.91 13.36 7.29
N PRO A 145 -10.10 12.83 6.95
CA PRO A 145 -10.71 11.76 7.71
C PRO A 145 -9.84 10.51 7.64
N ARG A 146 -10.00 9.63 8.63
CA ARG A 146 -9.34 8.32 8.67
C ARG A 146 -10.38 7.30 9.08
N SER A 147 -10.78 6.45 8.16
CA SER A 147 -11.71 5.36 8.39
C SER A 147 -11.00 4.02 8.29
N ASN A 148 -11.60 3.00 8.91
CA ASN A 148 -11.22 1.60 8.74
C ASN A 148 -12.50 0.83 8.44
N THR A 149 -12.83 0.74 7.15
CA THR A 149 -14.10 0.15 6.70
C THR A 149 -13.85 -1.18 6.00
N PRO A 150 -14.78 -2.15 6.10
CA PRO A 150 -14.69 -3.40 5.33
C PRO A 150 -14.56 -3.17 3.82
N VAL A 151 -15.13 -2.08 3.30
CA VAL A 151 -15.05 -1.70 1.88
C VAL A 151 -13.60 -1.44 1.47
N GLN A 152 -12.80 -0.79 2.32
CA GLN A 152 -11.37 -0.59 2.04
C GLN A 152 -10.62 -1.91 1.90
N SER A 153 -10.89 -2.88 2.78
CA SER A 153 -10.28 -4.22 2.69
C SER A 153 -10.73 -4.99 1.45
N LEU A 154 -11.96 -4.76 0.97
CA LEU A 154 -12.43 -5.34 -0.28
C LEU A 154 -11.77 -4.68 -1.50
N VAL A 155 -11.46 -3.40 -1.46
CA VAL A 155 -10.72 -2.71 -2.53
C VAL A 155 -9.30 -3.27 -2.66
N THR A 156 -8.55 -3.38 -1.55
CA THR A 156 -7.20 -3.97 -1.56
C THR A 156 -7.18 -5.43 -1.99
N LEU A 157 -8.26 -6.18 -1.76
CA LEU A 157 -8.37 -7.57 -2.17
C LEU A 157 -8.71 -7.71 -3.67
N ASN A 158 -9.60 -6.88 -4.21
CA ASN A 158 -10.24 -7.13 -5.51
C ASN A 158 -9.91 -6.12 -6.61
N ASP A 159 -9.47 -4.90 -6.28
CA ASP A 159 -9.19 -3.89 -7.31
C ASP A 159 -8.02 -4.38 -8.21
N PRO A 160 -8.18 -4.37 -9.54
CA PRO A 160 -7.14 -4.83 -10.46
C PRO A 160 -5.77 -4.17 -10.27
N ALA A 161 -5.70 -2.93 -9.75
CA ALA A 161 -4.44 -2.29 -9.42
C ALA A 161 -3.70 -3.00 -8.25
N PHE A 162 -4.43 -3.49 -7.24
CA PHE A 162 -3.85 -4.24 -6.13
C PHE A 162 -3.56 -5.69 -6.52
N VAL A 163 -4.38 -6.30 -7.37
CA VAL A 163 -4.10 -7.63 -7.93
C VAL A 163 -2.85 -7.60 -8.81
N ALA A 164 -2.67 -6.55 -9.63
CA ALA A 164 -1.45 -6.31 -10.39
C ALA A 164 -0.21 -6.23 -9.48
N ALA A 165 -0.31 -5.47 -8.39
CA ALA A 165 0.77 -5.36 -7.42
C ALA A 165 1.06 -6.71 -6.73
N ALA A 166 0.03 -7.50 -6.41
CA ALA A 166 0.22 -8.84 -5.88
C ALA A 166 0.96 -9.75 -6.88
N ASN A 167 0.61 -9.67 -8.17
CA ASN A 167 1.30 -10.39 -9.24
C ASN A 167 2.77 -9.93 -9.38
N GLY A 168 3.04 -8.62 -9.30
CA GLY A 168 4.40 -8.06 -9.30
C GLY A 168 5.23 -8.56 -8.11
N LEU A 169 4.66 -8.52 -6.91
CA LEU A 169 5.31 -9.03 -5.70
C LEU A 169 5.57 -10.54 -5.80
N ALA A 170 4.64 -11.32 -6.36
CA ALA A 170 4.83 -12.76 -6.56
C ALA A 170 6.01 -13.09 -7.48
N ARG A 171 6.20 -12.31 -8.56
CA ARG A 171 7.37 -12.45 -9.44
C ARG A 171 8.67 -12.20 -8.69
N LEU A 172 8.72 -11.16 -7.86
CA LEU A 172 9.89 -10.87 -7.02
C LEU A 172 10.15 -11.97 -5.99
N ILE A 173 9.10 -12.51 -5.36
CA ILE A 173 9.23 -13.62 -4.41
C ILE A 173 9.84 -14.85 -5.08
N LEU A 174 9.39 -15.19 -6.30
CA LEU A 174 9.92 -16.34 -7.04
C LEU A 174 11.34 -16.11 -7.56
N ALA A 175 11.69 -14.87 -7.92
CA ALA A 175 13.01 -14.54 -8.43
C ALA A 175 14.07 -14.38 -7.32
N GLU A 176 13.72 -13.79 -6.17
CA GLU A 176 14.67 -13.36 -5.14
C GLU A 176 14.48 -14.06 -3.78
N GLY A 177 13.35 -14.74 -3.57
CA GLY A 177 13.02 -15.39 -2.30
C GLY A 177 13.67 -16.76 -2.07
N GLY A 178 14.51 -17.24 -3.00
CA GLY A 178 15.13 -18.56 -2.95
C GLY A 178 14.16 -19.71 -3.25
N ASP A 179 14.57 -20.94 -2.92
CA ASP A 179 13.90 -22.16 -3.40
C ASP A 179 12.88 -22.75 -2.42
N SER A 180 12.99 -22.40 -1.13
CA SER A 180 12.14 -22.97 -0.08
C SER A 180 10.89 -22.11 0.16
N PHE A 181 9.81 -22.73 0.63
CA PHE A 181 8.64 -21.98 1.10
C PHE A 181 9.03 -20.96 2.19
N GLU A 182 9.88 -21.35 3.14
CA GLU A 182 10.24 -20.51 4.28
C GLU A 182 11.05 -19.28 3.86
N SER A 183 12.03 -19.46 2.97
CA SER A 183 12.82 -18.35 2.44
C SER A 183 11.97 -17.38 1.62
N ARG A 184 11.05 -17.89 0.79
CA ARG A 184 10.13 -17.07 -0.01
C ARG A 184 9.13 -16.30 0.86
N LEU A 185 8.60 -16.95 1.90
CA LEU A 185 7.70 -16.30 2.85
C LEU A 185 8.44 -15.21 3.65
N ASP A 186 9.66 -15.50 4.13
CA ASP A 186 10.47 -14.51 4.86
C ASP A 186 10.81 -13.31 3.97
N TYR A 187 11.16 -13.53 2.70
CA TYR A 187 11.34 -12.45 1.74
C TYR A 187 10.08 -11.60 1.60
N ALA A 188 8.92 -12.24 1.40
CA ALA A 188 7.63 -11.57 1.22
C ALA A 188 7.23 -10.74 2.45
N VAL A 189 7.35 -11.32 3.64
CA VAL A 189 6.98 -10.68 4.91
C VAL A 189 7.95 -9.56 5.25
N LEU A 190 9.25 -9.72 5.03
CA LEU A 190 10.23 -8.66 5.27
C LEU A 190 9.99 -7.48 4.33
N ARG A 191 9.74 -7.74 3.05
CA ARG A 191 9.51 -6.71 2.04
C ARG A 191 8.21 -5.92 2.26
N THR A 192 7.17 -6.57 2.78
CA THR A 192 5.85 -5.95 3.01
C THR A 192 5.76 -5.35 4.42
N LEU A 193 6.06 -6.12 5.46
CA LEU A 193 5.81 -5.78 6.86
C LEU A 193 7.06 -5.29 7.61
N SER A 194 8.23 -5.26 6.96
CA SER A 194 9.51 -4.84 7.58
C SER A 194 9.88 -5.64 8.85
N ARG A 195 9.46 -6.90 8.92
CA ARG A 195 9.78 -7.87 9.98
C ARG A 195 9.90 -9.27 9.41
N HIS A 196 10.42 -10.22 10.18
CA HIS A 196 10.43 -11.63 9.80
C HIS A 196 9.10 -12.33 10.07
N ALA A 197 8.84 -13.44 9.35
CA ALA A 197 7.66 -14.27 9.58
C ALA A 197 7.80 -15.01 10.92
N ASN A 198 6.82 -14.85 11.81
CA ASN A 198 6.75 -15.59 13.06
C ASN A 198 6.16 -17.00 12.85
N ALA A 199 6.16 -17.83 13.89
CA ALA A 199 5.65 -19.21 13.79
C ALA A 199 4.15 -19.27 13.40
N GLY A 200 3.36 -18.30 13.84
CA GLY A 200 1.94 -18.17 13.46
C GLY A 200 1.78 -17.83 11.96
N ASP A 201 2.56 -16.88 11.45
CA ASP A 201 2.58 -16.53 10.03
C ASP A 201 2.93 -17.76 9.18
N ARG A 202 4.02 -18.46 9.51
CA ARG A 202 4.49 -19.65 8.77
C ARG A 202 3.41 -20.72 8.72
N SER A 203 2.76 -21.00 9.84
CA SER A 203 1.68 -21.98 9.92
C SER A 203 0.46 -21.58 9.06
N ALA A 204 0.04 -20.31 9.13
CA ALA A 204 -1.12 -19.82 8.39
C ALA A 204 -0.87 -19.75 6.87
N PHE A 205 0.26 -19.16 6.47
CA PHE A 205 0.61 -19.02 5.06
C PHE A 205 0.96 -20.36 4.41
N ARG A 206 1.47 -21.35 5.16
CA ARG A 206 1.70 -22.70 4.63
C ARG A 206 0.39 -23.38 4.23
N ARG A 207 -0.62 -23.33 5.11
CA ARG A 207 -1.96 -23.86 4.78
C ARG A 207 -2.57 -23.16 3.57
N LEU A 208 -2.45 -21.83 3.50
CA LEU A 208 -2.95 -21.06 2.37
C LEU A 208 -2.22 -21.41 1.07
N HIS A 209 -0.89 -21.53 1.12
CA HIS A 209 -0.07 -21.89 -0.03
C HIS A 209 -0.40 -23.29 -0.54
N GLU A 210 -0.49 -24.29 0.33
CA GLU A 210 -0.85 -25.67 -0.05
C GLU A 210 -2.25 -25.73 -0.67
N ALA A 211 -3.24 -25.07 -0.07
CA ALA A 211 -4.61 -25.04 -0.58
C ALA A 211 -4.72 -24.34 -1.95
N THR A 212 -4.06 -23.19 -2.11
CA THR A 212 -4.09 -22.43 -3.37
C THR A 212 -3.28 -23.12 -4.47
N ARG A 213 -2.15 -23.73 -4.14
CA ARG A 213 -1.37 -24.55 -5.08
C ARG A 213 -2.17 -25.73 -5.58
N ALA A 214 -2.84 -26.47 -4.69
CA ALA A 214 -3.71 -27.58 -5.10
C ALA A 214 -4.82 -27.11 -6.05
N ARG A 215 -5.45 -25.97 -5.75
CA ARG A 215 -6.48 -25.37 -6.61
C ARG A 215 -5.96 -25.02 -8.01
N TYR A 216 -4.83 -24.31 -8.11
CA TYR A 216 -4.32 -23.84 -9.40
C TYR A 216 -3.63 -24.93 -10.22
N LEU A 217 -3.18 -26.02 -9.59
CA LEU A 217 -2.78 -27.22 -10.30
C LEU A 217 -3.99 -27.95 -10.91
N ALA A 218 -5.15 -27.93 -10.23
CA ALA A 218 -6.39 -28.52 -10.75
C ALA A 218 -7.08 -27.65 -11.81
N ASP A 219 -6.93 -26.32 -11.72
CA ASP A 219 -7.54 -25.35 -12.64
C ASP A 219 -6.51 -24.34 -13.16
N LYS A 220 -5.81 -24.73 -14.22
CA LYS A 220 -4.80 -23.90 -14.88
C LYS A 220 -5.40 -22.64 -15.51
N ALA A 221 -6.63 -22.71 -16.01
CA ALA A 221 -7.30 -21.57 -16.62
C ALA A 221 -7.59 -20.47 -15.58
N ALA A 222 -7.97 -20.84 -14.36
CA ALA A 222 -8.10 -19.88 -13.27
C ALA A 222 -6.76 -19.25 -12.86
N ALA A 223 -5.66 -20.01 -12.91
CA ALA A 223 -4.33 -19.48 -12.64
C ALA A 223 -3.93 -18.42 -13.68
N GLU A 224 -4.08 -18.75 -14.96
CA GLU A 224 -3.80 -17.86 -16.09
C GLU A 224 -4.65 -16.58 -16.04
N LYS A 225 -5.93 -16.70 -15.68
CA LYS A 225 -6.81 -15.55 -15.50
C LYS A 225 -6.32 -14.61 -14.40
N LEU A 226 -5.84 -15.12 -13.27
CA LEU A 226 -5.34 -14.29 -12.17
C LEU A 226 -4.05 -13.56 -12.55
N ILE A 227 -3.09 -14.26 -13.14
CA ILE A 227 -1.78 -13.67 -13.50
C ILE A 227 -1.87 -12.68 -14.66
N ALA A 228 -2.92 -12.77 -15.48
CA ALA A 228 -3.19 -11.82 -16.56
C ALA A 228 -3.70 -10.45 -16.05
N VAL A 229 -4.13 -10.35 -14.78
CA VAL A 229 -4.66 -9.09 -14.24
C VAL A 229 -3.55 -8.08 -14.05
N GLY A 230 -3.65 -6.99 -14.82
CA GLY A 230 -2.96 -5.74 -14.58
C GLY A 230 -1.44 -5.79 -14.66
N LEU A 231 -0.86 -6.82 -15.28
CA LEU A 231 0.51 -6.74 -15.79
C LEU A 231 0.46 -6.23 -17.24
N PRO A 232 1.49 -5.49 -17.72
CA PRO A 232 1.71 -5.37 -19.15
C PRO A 232 1.65 -6.77 -19.78
N LYS A 233 1.16 -6.88 -21.02
CA LYS A 233 1.32 -8.13 -21.79
C LYS A 233 2.74 -8.61 -21.56
N ALA A 234 2.89 -9.84 -21.07
CA ALA A 234 4.18 -10.43 -20.79
C ALA A 234 5.17 -10.03 -21.88
N ASP A 235 6.40 -9.71 -21.50
CA ASP A 235 7.52 -9.79 -22.44
C ASP A 235 7.29 -11.04 -23.30
N GLU A 236 7.50 -10.94 -24.62
CA GLU A 236 7.13 -11.94 -25.63
C GLU A 236 7.68 -13.36 -25.37
N ASP A 237 8.41 -13.55 -24.28
CA ASP A 237 8.94 -14.77 -23.69
C ASP A 237 7.91 -15.57 -22.87
N GLY A 238 6.78 -15.91 -23.49
CA GLY A 238 5.92 -17.02 -23.06
C GLY A 238 5.23 -16.90 -21.69
N ALA A 239 4.20 -17.72 -21.46
CA ALA A 239 3.68 -17.89 -20.11
C ALA A 239 4.81 -18.46 -19.24
N PRO A 240 5.06 -17.92 -18.02
CA PRO A 240 6.07 -18.49 -17.14
C PRO A 240 5.79 -19.98 -16.97
N GLU A 241 6.82 -20.82 -17.10
CA GLU A 241 6.73 -22.30 -17.06
C GLU A 241 5.96 -22.84 -15.84
N ASN A 242 5.65 -22.01 -14.85
CA ASN A 242 4.85 -22.35 -13.68
C ASN A 242 3.73 -21.34 -13.36
N SER A 243 2.74 -21.19 -14.24
CA SER A 243 1.57 -20.30 -14.02
C SER A 243 0.81 -20.60 -12.72
N ALA A 244 0.74 -21.87 -12.31
CA ALA A 244 0.12 -22.28 -11.05
C ALA A 244 0.90 -21.77 -9.83
N GLU A 245 2.22 -21.91 -9.83
CA GLU A 245 3.06 -21.40 -8.73
C GLU A 245 3.05 -19.88 -8.64
N LEU A 246 3.09 -19.18 -9.79
CA LEU A 246 2.95 -17.72 -9.80
C LEU A 246 1.59 -17.29 -9.24
N ALA A 247 0.49 -17.95 -9.63
CA ALA A 247 -0.84 -17.68 -9.10
C ALA A 247 -0.94 -17.97 -7.59
N THR A 248 -0.32 -19.06 -7.10
CA THR A 248 -0.22 -19.36 -5.67
C THR A 248 0.44 -18.23 -4.90
N TRP A 249 1.62 -17.78 -5.35
CA TRP A 249 2.32 -16.68 -4.67
C TRP A 249 1.64 -15.34 -4.85
N ALA A 250 0.90 -15.12 -5.93
CA ALA A 250 0.04 -13.94 -6.11
C ALA A 250 -1.07 -13.88 -5.05
N VAL A 251 -1.67 -15.02 -4.69
CA VAL A 251 -2.66 -15.04 -3.58
C VAL A 251 -1.99 -14.76 -2.23
N ILE A 252 -0.82 -15.34 -1.97
CA ILE A 252 -0.06 -15.05 -0.74
C ILE A 252 0.29 -13.56 -0.65
N ALA A 253 0.79 -12.98 -1.74
CA ALA A 253 1.10 -11.56 -1.85
C ALA A 253 -0.14 -10.67 -1.67
N ASN A 254 -1.27 -11.04 -2.26
CA ASN A 254 -2.52 -10.30 -2.14
C ASN A 254 -3.03 -10.30 -0.68
N VAL A 255 -2.95 -11.44 0.02
CA VAL A 255 -3.28 -11.52 1.45
C VAL A 255 -2.33 -10.66 2.29
N LEU A 256 -1.02 -10.72 2.04
CA LEU A 256 -0.02 -9.90 2.74
C LEU A 256 -0.30 -8.41 2.58
N LEU A 257 -0.56 -7.96 1.34
CA LEU A 257 -0.88 -6.56 1.03
C LEU A 257 -2.22 -6.11 1.64
N ASN A 258 -3.10 -7.06 1.99
CA ASN A 258 -4.39 -6.78 2.62
C ASN A 258 -4.37 -6.84 4.16
N LEU A 259 -3.24 -7.20 4.78
CA LEU A 259 -3.12 -7.22 6.23
C LEU A 259 -3.24 -5.81 6.82
N ASP A 260 -3.84 -5.70 8.01
CA ASP A 260 -3.89 -4.42 8.73
C ASP A 260 -2.49 -3.82 8.93
N GLU A 261 -1.50 -4.67 9.19
CA GLU A 261 -0.08 -4.30 9.32
C GLU A 261 0.49 -3.70 8.03
N ALA A 262 0.11 -4.18 6.85
CA ALA A 262 0.59 -3.68 5.56
C ALA A 262 -0.06 -2.34 5.17
N LEU A 263 -1.29 -2.11 5.64
CA LEU A 263 -2.10 -0.94 5.27
C LEU A 263 -1.94 0.23 6.28
N THR A 264 -1.22 -0.01 7.36
CA THR A 264 -1.09 0.89 8.49
C THR A 264 0.36 1.33 8.66
N LYS A 265 0.58 2.61 8.96
CA LYS A 265 1.88 3.13 9.39
C LYS A 265 1.93 3.10 10.91
N GLY A 266 2.98 2.51 11.48
CA GLY A 266 3.23 2.50 12.93
C GLY A 266 4.34 1.55 13.33
#